data_AF-A0A9R1B7P0-F1
#
_entry.id   AF-A0A9R1B7P0-F1
#
_cell.length_a   1.000
_cell.length_b   1.000
_cell.length_c   1.000
_cell.angle_alpha   90.00
_cell.angle_beta   90.00
_cell.angle_gamma   90.00
#
_symmetry.space_group_name_H-M   'P 1'
#
loop_
_entity.id
_entity.type
_entity.pdbx_description
1 polymer ?
#
loop_
_entity_poly.entity_id
_entity_poly.type
_entity_poly.pdbx_seq_one_letter_code
_entity_poly.pdbx_strand_id
1 'polypeptide(L)'
;MEPRRELLLRELREAWDEVGEAEEDRREALRALEEDCLAVYRAKVAQVRQQGARLRAEIAAALAELAALRAAVGDDPRSAAPTSAGSLREELRAIAPKLEEVRQRRDEMCRQIAEVTELIDRLRQEMRPGERPPPPRVDADPDNLTMNRLQELRAHLRHLQSEKENRIKKVAELTSSLHASSSVLGMDPREITTSLQEAGAVAGDISDGAIARLESEAERLREAKRGRMQRLQDLVVAMLELWSLMDTPQEEQSRFQGVACNVAASEDEITEPGALSAGAIGEVEAEVVRLEGLKGRRMKDLLARKRGELREIRLRARIVSAQQEEEDGGEEVVSDDGCADAAERSLVLERLDARISEARDEEFSRKEVLERMERWQAALEEESWLEEYNRNKNRYNVGKGMHLVLKRAEKARTLVNKMPAMAEALTAKVVAWEKDRGTKFLRGFWTCWRSTIT
;
A
#
# COMPACT_ATOMS: atom_id res chain seq x y z
N MET A 1 -107.48 21.28 11.40
CA MET A 1 -107.74 22.16 10.24
C MET A 1 -109.24 22.20 9.95
N GLU A 2 -109.91 21.06 9.90
CA GLU A 2 -111.34 20.92 9.60
C GLU A 2 -112.30 21.72 10.51
N PRO A 3 -112.24 21.67 11.85
CA PRO A 3 -113.24 22.35 12.70
C PRO A 3 -113.17 23.88 12.63
N ARG A 4 -112.03 24.45 12.23
CA ARG A 4 -111.88 25.90 12.01
C ARG A 4 -112.30 26.32 10.61
N ARG A 5 -112.12 25.45 9.61
CA ARG A 5 -112.60 25.66 8.23
C ARG A 5 -114.13 25.67 8.20
N GLU A 6 -114.76 24.73 8.89
CA GLU A 6 -116.23 24.61 8.95
C GLU A 6 -116.89 25.82 9.63
N LEU A 7 -116.27 26.36 10.67
CA LEU A 7 -116.72 27.58 11.35
C LEU A 7 -116.69 28.80 10.41
N LEU A 8 -115.56 29.02 9.72
CA LEU A 8 -115.37 30.13 8.78
C LEU A 8 -116.29 30.03 7.56
N LEU A 9 -116.57 28.82 7.07
CA LEU A 9 -117.53 28.59 5.99
C LEU A 9 -118.97 28.86 6.43
N ARG A 10 -119.28 28.70 7.73
CA ARG A 10 -120.58 29.06 8.31
C ARG A 10 -120.73 30.57 8.44
N GLU A 11 -119.70 31.25 8.97
CA GLU A 11 -119.65 32.72 9.05
C GLU A 11 -119.71 33.38 7.67
N LEU A 12 -119.04 32.81 6.66
CA LEU A 12 -119.11 33.29 5.27
C LEU A 12 -120.52 33.13 4.68
N ARG A 13 -121.22 32.06 5.04
CA ARG A 13 -122.62 31.81 4.62
C ARG A 13 -123.58 32.79 5.28
N GLU A 14 -123.43 33.02 6.59
CA GLU A 14 -124.20 34.03 7.34
C GLU A 14 -123.98 35.43 6.74
N ALA A 15 -122.74 35.81 6.39
CA ALA A 15 -122.43 37.09 5.75
C ALA A 15 -122.99 37.21 4.31
N TRP A 16 -122.98 36.13 3.52
CA TRP A 16 -123.62 36.15 2.18
C TRP A 16 -125.14 36.26 2.25
N ASP A 17 -125.77 35.73 3.31
CA ASP A 17 -127.20 35.86 3.56
C ASP A 17 -127.57 37.31 3.96
N GLU A 18 -126.68 38.02 4.67
CA GLU A 18 -126.86 39.45 5.00
C GLU A 18 -126.70 40.38 3.78
N VAL A 19 -125.79 40.07 2.85
CA VAL A 19 -125.51 40.90 1.66
C VAL A 19 -126.49 40.62 0.50
N GLY A 20 -127.08 39.42 0.44
CA GLY A 20 -128.04 39.03 -0.60
C GLY A 20 -127.41 38.50 -1.90
N GLU A 21 -126.22 37.89 -1.83
CA GLU A 21 -125.48 37.33 -2.97
C GLU A 21 -126.21 36.15 -3.63
N ALA A 22 -126.16 36.04 -4.96
CA ALA A 22 -126.82 34.97 -5.71
C ALA A 22 -126.11 33.60 -5.53
N GLU A 23 -126.87 32.51 -5.60
CA GLU A 23 -126.33 31.14 -5.38
C GLU A 23 -125.26 30.73 -6.41
N GLU A 24 -125.28 31.28 -7.63
CA GLU A 24 -124.22 31.02 -8.62
C GLU A 24 -122.90 31.70 -8.24
N ASP A 25 -122.95 32.97 -7.81
CA ASP A 25 -121.79 33.74 -7.34
C ASP A 25 -121.19 33.14 -6.06
N ARG A 26 -122.03 32.66 -5.13
CA ARG A 26 -121.60 31.90 -3.94
C ARG A 26 -120.85 30.62 -4.31
N ARG A 27 -121.35 29.85 -5.29
CA ARG A 27 -120.68 28.62 -5.78
C ARG A 27 -119.38 28.93 -6.50
N GLU A 28 -119.30 30.02 -7.23
CA GLU A 28 -118.06 30.49 -7.87
C GLU A 28 -117.03 30.94 -6.83
N ALA A 29 -117.43 31.72 -5.83
CA ALA A 29 -116.58 32.14 -4.73
C ALA A 29 -116.07 30.95 -3.88
N LEU A 30 -116.91 29.95 -3.60
CA LEU A 30 -116.48 28.71 -2.94
C LEU A 30 -115.49 27.89 -3.79
N ARG A 31 -115.73 27.78 -5.11
CA ARG A 31 -114.79 27.11 -6.03
C ARG A 31 -113.44 27.83 -6.08
N ALA A 32 -113.45 29.17 -6.17
CA ALA A 32 -112.23 29.98 -6.12
C ALA A 32 -111.46 29.78 -4.80
N LEU A 33 -112.17 29.76 -3.66
CA LEU A 33 -111.55 29.50 -2.35
C LEU A 33 -110.96 28.08 -2.26
N GLU A 34 -111.63 27.07 -2.82
CA GLU A 34 -111.11 25.71 -2.91
C GLU A 34 -109.87 25.61 -3.81
N GLU A 35 -109.86 26.32 -4.95
CA GLU A 35 -108.70 26.42 -5.83
C GLU A 35 -107.51 27.11 -5.15
N ASP A 36 -107.75 28.21 -4.42
CA ASP A 36 -106.73 28.91 -3.64
C ASP A 36 -106.15 28.01 -2.53
N CYS A 37 -107.02 27.28 -1.81
CA CYS A 37 -106.59 26.30 -0.80
C CYS A 37 -105.75 25.18 -1.43
N LEU A 38 -106.17 24.64 -2.58
CA LEU A 38 -105.43 23.63 -3.34
C LEU A 38 -104.10 24.17 -3.86
N ALA A 39 -104.03 25.44 -4.30
CA ALA A 39 -102.81 26.08 -4.72
C ALA A 39 -101.79 26.16 -3.57
N VAL A 40 -102.23 26.53 -2.37
CA VAL A 40 -101.39 26.54 -1.15
C VAL A 40 -100.91 25.13 -0.80
N TYR A 41 -101.78 24.11 -0.82
CA TYR A 41 -101.38 22.73 -0.56
C TYR A 41 -100.41 22.19 -1.62
N ARG A 42 -100.66 22.44 -2.91
CA ARG A 42 -99.76 22.06 -4.01
C ARG A 42 -98.41 22.74 -3.88
N ALA A 43 -98.37 24.04 -3.57
CA ALA A 43 -97.14 24.77 -3.31
C ALA A 43 -96.36 24.17 -2.14
N LYS A 44 -97.04 23.78 -1.04
CA LYS A 44 -96.39 23.13 0.10
C LYS A 44 -95.85 21.75 -0.23
N VAL A 45 -96.60 20.94 -0.99
CA VAL A 45 -96.15 19.63 -1.47
C VAL A 45 -94.96 19.78 -2.44
N ALA A 46 -95.00 20.75 -3.35
CA ALA A 46 -93.91 21.04 -4.26
C ALA A 46 -92.63 21.48 -3.50
N GLN A 47 -92.78 22.31 -2.47
CA GLN A 47 -91.68 22.71 -1.59
C GLN A 47 -91.05 21.50 -0.89
N VAL A 48 -91.85 20.60 -0.32
CA VAL A 48 -91.35 19.38 0.35
C VAL A 48 -90.71 18.42 -0.65
N ARG A 49 -91.28 18.26 -1.85
CA ARG A 49 -90.68 17.45 -2.93
C ARG A 49 -89.35 18.02 -3.40
N GLN A 50 -89.24 19.35 -3.52
CA GLN A 50 -87.99 20.02 -3.87
C GLN A 50 -86.94 19.82 -2.78
N GLN A 51 -87.33 19.95 -1.50
CA GLN A 51 -86.44 19.65 -0.37
C GLN A 51 -86.00 18.19 -0.36
N GLY A 52 -86.90 17.24 -0.65
CA GLY A 52 -86.57 15.82 -0.76
C GLY A 52 -85.61 15.52 -1.93
N ALA A 53 -85.79 16.16 -3.08
CA ALA A 53 -84.89 16.03 -4.22
C ALA A 53 -83.49 16.58 -3.91
N ARG A 54 -83.42 17.74 -3.23
CA ARG A 54 -82.15 18.33 -2.77
C ARG A 54 -81.41 17.39 -1.82
N LEU A 55 -82.09 16.85 -0.80
CA LEU A 55 -81.49 15.91 0.15
C LEU A 55 -80.99 14.63 -0.54
N ARG A 56 -81.74 14.07 -1.51
CA ARG A 56 -81.27 12.90 -2.28
C ARG A 56 -80.03 13.21 -3.12
N ALA A 57 -79.96 14.40 -3.72
CA ALA A 57 -78.79 14.83 -4.47
C ALA A 57 -77.56 15.00 -3.56
N GLU A 58 -77.73 15.57 -2.36
CA GLU A 58 -76.68 15.69 -1.34
C GLU A 58 -76.19 14.32 -0.85
N ILE A 59 -77.10 13.37 -0.60
CA ILE A 59 -76.75 11.99 -0.24
C ILE A 59 -75.96 11.32 -1.37
N ALA A 60 -76.41 11.44 -2.62
CA ALA A 60 -75.72 10.86 -3.76
C ALA A 60 -74.31 11.45 -3.94
N ALA A 61 -74.16 12.77 -3.75
CA ALA A 61 -72.86 13.44 -3.79
C ALA A 61 -71.95 12.97 -2.66
N ALA A 62 -72.46 12.87 -1.42
CA ALA A 62 -71.69 12.40 -0.27
C ALA A 62 -71.26 10.94 -0.42
N LEU A 63 -72.11 10.06 -0.96
CA LEU A 63 -71.76 8.67 -1.25
C LEU A 63 -70.73 8.55 -2.38
N ALA A 64 -70.83 9.38 -3.42
CA ALA A 64 -69.84 9.44 -4.49
C ALA A 64 -68.47 9.90 -3.97
N GLU A 65 -68.44 10.94 -3.12
CA GLU A 65 -67.21 11.38 -2.47
C GLU A 65 -66.62 10.28 -1.59
N LEU A 66 -67.45 9.60 -0.80
CA LEU A 66 -67.01 8.52 0.09
C LEU A 66 -66.45 7.32 -0.70
N ALA A 67 -67.05 6.99 -1.85
CA ALA A 67 -66.53 5.96 -2.76
C ALA A 67 -65.19 6.35 -3.37
N ALA A 68 -65.04 7.60 -3.82
CA ALA A 68 -63.79 8.11 -4.36
C ALA A 68 -62.67 8.12 -3.31
N LEU A 69 -62.96 8.59 -2.09
CA LEU A 69 -61.99 8.59 -0.99
C LEU A 69 -61.58 7.18 -0.55
N ARG A 70 -62.51 6.22 -0.50
CA ARG A 70 -62.19 4.82 -0.19
C ARG A 70 -61.31 4.18 -1.26
N ALA A 71 -61.57 4.48 -2.54
CA ALA A 71 -60.73 4.01 -3.65
C ALA A 71 -59.30 4.57 -3.53
N ALA A 72 -59.15 5.86 -3.25
CA ALA A 72 -57.84 6.50 -3.07
C ALA A 72 -57.06 5.93 -1.87
N VAL A 73 -57.76 5.63 -0.75
CA VAL A 73 -57.13 5.08 0.47
C VAL A 73 -56.84 3.57 0.34
N GLY A 74 -57.52 2.87 -0.56
CA GLY A 74 -57.41 1.42 -0.76
C GLY A 74 -58.20 0.59 0.26
N ASP A 75 -59.20 1.18 0.92
CA ASP A 75 -60.08 0.48 1.86
C ASP A 75 -61.15 -0.35 1.12
N ASP A 76 -61.33 -1.63 1.50
CA ASP A 76 -62.28 -2.57 0.88
C ASP A 76 -63.74 -2.07 1.03
N PRO A 77 -64.59 -2.06 -0.03
CA PRO A 77 -65.95 -1.49 0.01
C PRO A 77 -66.90 -2.15 1.02
N ARG A 78 -66.49 -3.27 1.63
CA ARG A 78 -67.27 -4.08 2.57
C ARG A 78 -67.46 -3.44 3.94
N SER A 79 -66.71 -2.39 4.27
CA SER A 79 -66.92 -1.64 5.51
C SER A 79 -68.13 -0.71 5.40
N ALA A 80 -69.29 -1.25 5.78
CA ALA A 80 -70.55 -0.56 6.03
C ALA A 80 -71.20 0.09 4.79
N ALA A 81 -71.94 -0.73 4.04
CA ALA A 81 -73.12 -0.26 3.32
C ALA A 81 -73.99 0.58 4.29
N PRO A 82 -74.49 1.75 3.89
CA PRO A 82 -75.43 2.48 4.73
C PRO A 82 -76.69 1.63 4.89
N THR A 83 -76.91 1.14 6.10
CA THR A 83 -78.20 0.59 6.50
C THR A 83 -79.23 1.69 6.30
N SER A 84 -80.24 1.44 5.47
CA SER A 84 -81.33 2.39 5.18
C SER A 84 -82.02 2.77 6.49
N ALA A 85 -81.66 3.93 7.04
CA ALA A 85 -82.15 4.39 8.32
C ALA A 85 -83.16 5.50 8.08
N GLY A 86 -84.44 5.14 8.04
CA GLY A 86 -85.55 6.08 8.20
C GLY A 86 -85.59 7.23 7.18
N SER A 87 -85.62 8.47 7.67
CA SER A 87 -85.81 9.67 6.85
C SER A 87 -84.53 10.12 6.14
N LEU A 88 -84.67 10.82 4.99
CA LEU A 88 -83.53 11.38 4.23
C LEU A 88 -82.58 12.26 5.06
N ARG A 89 -83.06 12.86 6.16
CA ARG A 89 -82.23 13.66 7.07
C ARG A 89 -81.38 12.80 8.01
N GLU A 90 -81.88 11.64 8.40
CA GLU A 90 -81.17 10.68 9.26
C GLU A 90 -80.08 9.96 8.45
N GLU A 91 -80.36 9.60 7.19
CA GLU A 91 -79.35 9.04 6.28
C GLU A 91 -78.19 10.02 6.05
N LEU A 92 -78.49 11.31 5.80
CA LEU A 92 -77.45 12.34 5.65
C LEU A 92 -76.61 12.50 6.93
N ARG A 93 -77.24 12.51 8.12
CA ARG A 93 -76.51 12.55 9.41
C ARG A 93 -75.66 11.33 9.66
N ALA A 94 -76.07 10.15 9.18
CA ALA A 94 -75.31 8.91 9.34
C ALA A 94 -74.10 8.83 8.41
N ILE A 95 -74.15 9.49 7.24
CA ILE A 95 -73.04 9.54 6.28
C ILE A 95 -71.96 10.55 6.72
N ALA A 96 -72.35 11.69 7.29
CA ALA A 96 -71.43 12.74 7.72
C ALA A 96 -70.23 12.26 8.57
N PRO A 97 -70.40 11.49 9.67
CA PRO A 97 -69.26 11.04 10.47
C PRO A 97 -68.36 10.03 9.74
N LYS A 98 -68.94 9.18 8.87
CA LYS A 98 -68.15 8.22 8.07
C LYS A 98 -67.29 8.93 7.03
N LEU A 99 -67.82 9.99 6.43
CA LEU A 99 -67.07 10.82 5.48
C LEU A 99 -65.91 11.53 6.17
N GLU A 100 -66.16 12.09 7.36
CA GLU A 100 -65.14 12.74 8.17
C GLU A 100 -64.02 11.77 8.61
N GLU A 101 -64.37 10.55 9.01
CA GLU A 101 -63.41 9.51 9.36
C GLU A 101 -62.47 9.15 8.20
N VAL A 102 -63.01 8.97 6.98
CA VAL A 102 -62.20 8.65 5.81
C VAL A 102 -61.33 9.84 5.38
N ARG A 103 -61.84 11.08 5.49
CA ARG A 103 -61.05 12.30 5.25
C ARG A 103 -59.87 12.40 6.22
N GLN A 104 -60.08 12.12 7.51
CA GLN A 104 -59.02 12.10 8.51
C GLN A 104 -57.97 11.02 8.23
N ARG A 105 -58.38 9.80 7.84
CA ARG A 105 -57.43 8.74 7.44
C ARG A 105 -56.61 9.13 6.22
N ARG A 106 -57.22 9.73 5.21
CA ARG A 106 -56.51 10.26 4.04
C ARG A 106 -55.47 11.29 4.47
N ASP A 107 -55.85 12.27 5.29
CA ASP A 107 -54.95 13.34 5.73
C ASP A 107 -53.77 12.79 6.56
N GLU A 108 -54.04 11.79 7.40
CA GLU A 108 -53.00 11.07 8.14
C GLU A 108 -52.03 10.33 7.21
N MET A 109 -52.52 9.61 6.21
CA MET A 109 -51.65 8.92 5.26
C MET A 109 -50.85 9.88 4.38
N CYS A 110 -51.46 10.99 3.94
CA CYS A 110 -50.75 12.06 3.24
C CYS A 110 -49.60 12.59 4.09
N ARG A 111 -49.84 12.81 5.39
CA ARG A 111 -48.80 13.25 6.32
C ARG A 111 -47.68 12.22 6.45
N GLN A 112 -48.01 10.94 6.65
CA GLN A 112 -47.01 9.87 6.78
C GLN A 112 -46.17 9.70 5.51
N ILE A 113 -46.79 9.78 4.32
CA ILE A 113 -46.08 9.71 3.04
C ILE A 113 -45.14 10.92 2.89
N ALA A 114 -45.60 12.12 3.22
CA ALA A 114 -44.78 13.33 3.18
C ALA A 114 -43.58 13.23 4.13
N GLU A 115 -43.80 12.81 5.38
CA GLU A 115 -42.74 12.63 6.38
C GLU A 115 -41.69 11.59 5.94
N VAL A 116 -42.11 10.44 5.41
CA VAL A 116 -41.19 9.41 4.92
C VAL A 116 -40.42 9.90 3.68
N THR A 117 -41.06 10.64 2.79
CA THR A 117 -40.41 11.22 1.61
C THR A 117 -39.37 12.26 2.01
N GLU A 118 -39.68 13.14 2.97
CA GLU A 118 -38.72 14.11 3.50
C GLU A 118 -37.51 13.43 4.16
N LEU A 119 -37.73 12.35 4.91
CA LEU A 119 -36.64 11.54 5.48
C LEU A 119 -35.76 10.91 4.40
N ILE A 120 -36.36 10.37 3.33
CA ILE A 120 -35.63 9.81 2.19
C ILE A 120 -34.78 10.89 1.51
N ASP A 121 -35.34 12.07 1.26
CA ASP A 121 -34.63 13.16 0.60
C ASP A 121 -33.48 13.70 1.46
N ARG A 122 -33.68 13.80 2.79
CA ARG A 122 -32.59 14.13 3.73
C ARG A 122 -31.46 13.10 3.66
N LEU A 123 -31.77 11.81 3.75
CA LEU A 123 -30.75 10.75 3.67
C LEU A 123 -30.01 10.76 2.33
N ARG A 124 -30.71 11.02 1.22
CA ARG A 124 -30.07 11.15 -0.10
C ARG A 124 -29.10 12.32 -0.15
N GLN A 125 -29.48 13.48 0.39
CA GLN A 125 -28.59 14.65 0.46
C GLN A 125 -27.36 14.39 1.33
N GLU A 126 -27.52 13.69 2.46
CA GLU A 126 -26.40 13.28 3.32
C GLU A 126 -25.45 12.31 2.62
N MET A 127 -25.97 11.36 1.83
CA MET A 127 -25.14 10.40 1.09
C MET A 127 -24.53 10.99 -0.19
N ARG A 128 -25.14 12.04 -0.77
CA ARG A 128 -24.72 12.66 -2.03
C ARG A 128 -24.82 14.18 -1.96
N PRO A 129 -23.83 14.84 -1.34
CA PRO A 129 -23.81 16.29 -1.25
C PRO A 129 -23.72 16.91 -2.65
N GLY A 130 -24.74 17.66 -3.06
CA GLY A 130 -24.74 18.38 -4.34
C GLY A 130 -25.52 17.73 -5.48
N GLU A 131 -26.07 16.52 -5.31
CA GLU A 131 -27.06 15.97 -6.24
C GLU A 131 -28.36 16.77 -6.02
N ARG A 132 -28.77 17.55 -7.02
CA ARG A 132 -30.01 18.34 -6.95
C ARG A 132 -31.13 17.36 -6.63
N PRO A 133 -31.93 17.58 -5.57
CA PRO A 133 -33.10 16.76 -5.33
C PRO A 133 -33.88 16.70 -6.63
N PRO A 134 -34.33 15.52 -7.08
CA PRO A 134 -35.37 15.50 -8.09
C PRO A 134 -36.45 16.47 -7.64
N PRO A 135 -37.00 17.32 -8.54
CA PRO A 135 -38.11 18.20 -8.16
C PRO A 135 -39.10 17.35 -7.37
N PRO A 136 -39.57 17.84 -6.20
CA PRO A 136 -40.38 17.03 -5.31
C PRO A 136 -41.48 16.46 -6.19
N ARG A 137 -41.52 15.13 -6.31
CA ARG A 137 -42.59 14.46 -7.03
C ARG A 137 -43.82 14.59 -6.14
N VAL A 138 -44.37 15.81 -6.11
CA VAL A 138 -45.70 16.14 -5.59
C VAL A 138 -46.75 15.81 -6.64
N ASP A 139 -46.39 15.09 -7.70
CA ASP A 139 -47.30 14.12 -8.28
C ASP A 139 -47.29 12.88 -7.36
N ALA A 140 -47.66 13.10 -6.09
CA ALA A 140 -48.50 12.14 -5.42
C ALA A 140 -49.73 12.08 -6.30
N ASP A 141 -49.71 11.17 -7.28
CA ASP A 141 -50.89 10.78 -8.03
C ASP A 141 -52.02 10.68 -6.99
N PRO A 142 -52.99 11.62 -7.00
CA PRO A 142 -53.96 11.77 -5.92
C PRO A 142 -54.80 10.50 -5.74
N ASP A 143 -54.71 9.59 -6.72
CA ASP A 143 -55.39 8.31 -6.79
C ASP A 143 -54.57 7.12 -6.22
N ASN A 144 -53.31 7.31 -5.82
CA ASN A 144 -52.41 6.24 -5.33
C ASN A 144 -51.90 6.47 -3.90
N LEU A 145 -52.80 6.86 -2.99
CA LEU A 145 -52.55 6.94 -1.53
C LEU A 145 -52.61 5.57 -0.84
N THR A 146 -52.30 4.48 -1.54
CA THR A 146 -52.48 3.12 -1.02
C THR A 146 -51.48 2.77 0.08
N MET A 147 -51.91 1.97 1.06
CA MET A 147 -51.04 1.38 2.09
C MET A 147 -49.78 0.72 1.50
N ASN A 148 -49.88 0.11 0.32
CA ASN A 148 -48.74 -0.49 -0.39
C ASN A 148 -47.66 0.54 -0.72
N ARG A 149 -48.04 1.74 -1.17
CA ARG A 149 -47.09 2.81 -1.50
C ARG A 149 -46.32 3.29 -0.28
N LEU A 150 -47.01 3.43 0.85
CA LEU A 150 -46.37 3.76 2.13
C LEU A 150 -45.40 2.65 2.58
N GLN A 151 -45.77 1.39 2.39
CA GLN A 151 -44.89 0.24 2.69
C GLN A 151 -43.65 0.21 1.79
N GLU A 152 -43.80 0.49 0.50
CA GLU A 152 -42.68 0.63 -0.46
C GLU A 152 -41.72 1.74 -0.03
N LEU A 153 -42.25 2.93 0.29
CA LEU A 153 -41.43 4.05 0.77
C LEU A 153 -40.71 3.71 2.08
N ARG A 154 -41.39 3.05 3.02
CA ARG A 154 -40.77 2.56 4.27
C ARG A 154 -39.71 1.48 4.02
N ALA A 155 -39.86 0.65 2.98
CA ALA A 155 -38.86 -0.33 2.59
C ALA A 155 -37.65 0.36 1.94
N HIS A 156 -37.87 1.33 1.07
CA HIS A 156 -36.82 2.14 0.46
C HIS A 156 -36.04 2.95 1.51
N LEU A 157 -36.73 3.52 2.50
CA LEU A 157 -36.10 4.21 3.63
C LEU A 157 -35.16 3.27 4.41
N ARG A 158 -35.63 2.06 4.76
CA ARG A 158 -34.81 1.06 5.45
C ARG A 158 -33.59 0.64 4.61
N HIS A 159 -33.76 0.51 3.31
CA HIS A 159 -32.66 0.21 2.40
C HIS A 159 -31.60 1.33 2.41
N LEU A 160 -32.00 2.59 2.24
CA LEU A 160 -31.09 3.73 2.28
C LEU A 160 -30.38 3.88 3.63
N GLN A 161 -31.07 3.60 4.74
CA GLN A 161 -30.45 3.57 6.07
C GLN A 161 -29.35 2.50 6.16
N SER A 162 -29.63 1.29 5.67
CA SER A 162 -28.63 0.22 5.63
C SER A 162 -27.46 0.54 4.70
N GLU A 163 -27.72 1.21 3.57
CA GLU A 163 -26.69 1.66 2.64
C GLU A 163 -25.79 2.71 3.30
N LYS A 164 -26.36 3.69 3.99
CA LYS A 164 -25.61 4.68 4.77
C LYS A 164 -24.72 4.03 5.82
N GLU A 165 -25.25 3.07 6.59
CA GLU A 165 -24.45 2.33 7.58
C GLU A 165 -23.29 1.57 6.92
N ASN A 166 -23.52 0.94 5.77
CA ASN A 166 -22.49 0.22 5.03
C ASN A 166 -21.42 1.18 4.47
N ARG A 167 -21.81 2.34 3.93
CA ARG A 167 -20.88 3.39 3.49
C ARG A 167 -20.02 3.90 4.64
N ILE A 168 -20.61 4.15 5.82
CA ILE A 168 -19.88 4.58 7.02
C ILE A 168 -18.87 3.52 7.46
N LYS A 169 -19.28 2.24 7.51
CA LYS A 169 -18.38 1.12 7.83
C LYS A 169 -17.21 1.05 6.85
N LYS A 170 -17.50 1.13 5.55
CA LYS A 170 -16.49 1.11 4.49
C LYS A 170 -15.49 2.27 4.60
N VAL A 171 -15.96 3.49 4.84
CA VAL A 171 -15.08 4.65 5.06
C VAL A 171 -14.19 4.46 6.29
N ALA A 172 -14.75 3.93 7.38
CA ALA A 172 -13.99 3.64 8.60
C ALA A 172 -12.90 2.57 8.35
N GLU A 173 -13.24 1.47 7.67
CA GLU A 173 -12.29 0.43 7.29
C GLU A 173 -11.15 0.96 6.41
N LEU A 174 -11.48 1.77 5.39
CA LEU A 174 -10.49 2.38 4.51
C LEU A 174 -9.57 3.33 5.28
N THR A 175 -10.12 4.13 6.21
CA THR A 175 -9.34 5.06 7.03
C THR A 175 -8.43 4.31 8.00
N SER A 176 -8.90 3.23 8.61
CA SER A 176 -8.06 2.37 9.45
C SER A 176 -6.94 1.70 8.64
N SER A 177 -7.24 1.21 7.44
CA SER A 177 -6.23 0.63 6.54
C SER A 177 -5.20 1.68 6.10
N LEU A 178 -5.62 2.90 5.77
CA LEU A 178 -4.73 4.01 5.43
C LEU A 178 -3.79 4.34 6.58
N HIS A 179 -4.33 4.46 7.79
CA HIS A 179 -3.54 4.75 8.99
C HIS A 179 -2.55 3.61 9.31
N ALA A 180 -2.96 2.35 9.15
CA ALA A 180 -2.06 1.21 9.34
C ALA A 180 -0.92 1.24 8.32
N SER A 181 -1.22 1.39 7.03
CA SER A 181 -0.20 1.49 5.98
C SER A 181 0.73 2.68 6.17
N SER A 182 0.20 3.84 6.56
CA SER A 182 1.03 5.03 6.79
C SER A 182 1.94 4.91 8.00
N SER A 183 1.45 4.27 9.07
CA SER A 183 2.24 3.99 10.26
C SER A 183 3.45 3.12 9.91
N VAL A 184 3.24 2.05 9.13
CA VAL A 184 4.34 1.18 8.66
C VAL A 184 5.31 1.94 7.74
N LEU A 185 4.81 2.80 6.86
CA LEU A 185 5.62 3.62 5.96
C LEU A 185 6.32 4.80 6.66
N GLY A 186 6.03 5.05 7.94
CA GLY A 186 6.56 6.17 8.70
C GLY A 186 6.15 7.54 8.15
N MET A 187 4.97 7.64 7.54
CA MET A 187 4.43 8.91 7.02
C MET A 187 3.65 9.66 8.12
N ASP A 188 3.71 10.98 8.13
CA ASP A 188 2.92 11.79 9.08
C ASP A 188 1.42 11.70 8.71
N PRO A 189 0.52 11.40 9.66
CA PRO A 189 -0.92 11.45 9.45
C PRO A 189 -1.43 12.76 8.80
N ARG A 190 -0.72 13.88 9.04
CA ARG A 190 -1.05 15.19 8.46
C ARG A 190 -0.85 15.21 6.95
N GLU A 191 0.21 14.59 6.42
CA GLU A 191 0.49 14.56 4.98
C GLU A 191 -0.62 13.83 4.21
N ILE A 192 -1.16 12.75 4.78
CA ILE A 192 -2.27 11.98 4.20
C ILE A 192 -3.54 12.81 4.24
N THR A 193 -3.79 13.49 5.36
CA THR A 193 -4.96 14.35 5.53
C THR A 193 -4.92 15.52 4.54
N THR A 194 -3.74 16.12 4.33
CA THR A 194 -3.53 17.17 3.33
C THR A 194 -3.74 16.63 1.92
N SER A 195 -3.19 15.45 1.57
CA SER A 195 -3.38 14.85 0.25
C SER A 195 -4.85 14.54 -0.06
N LEU A 196 -5.59 14.03 0.93
CA LEU A 196 -7.03 13.82 0.82
C LEU A 196 -7.79 15.15 0.67
N GLN A 197 -7.39 16.19 1.40
CA GLN A 197 -8.02 17.50 1.36
C GLN A 197 -7.74 18.25 0.04
N GLU A 198 -6.52 18.13 -0.51
CA GLU A 198 -6.13 18.63 -1.84
C GLU A 198 -6.89 17.91 -2.96
N ALA A 199 -7.17 16.62 -2.78
CA ALA A 199 -8.05 15.85 -3.65
C ALA A 199 -9.55 16.20 -3.48
N GLY A 200 -9.89 17.19 -2.63
CA GLY A 200 -11.24 17.68 -2.41
C GLY A 200 -12.08 16.80 -1.49
N ALA A 201 -11.47 15.91 -0.68
CA ALA A 201 -12.19 15.13 0.31
C ALA A 201 -12.56 16.02 1.52
N VAL A 202 -13.85 16.09 1.82
CA VAL A 202 -14.36 16.76 3.02
C VAL A 202 -14.47 15.73 4.14
N ALA A 203 -14.01 16.08 5.34
CA ALA A 203 -14.11 15.20 6.51
C ALA A 203 -15.57 14.82 6.77
N GLY A 204 -15.85 13.52 6.79
CA GLY A 204 -17.19 12.97 7.01
C GLY A 204 -18.06 12.84 5.76
N ASP A 205 -17.55 13.12 4.57
CA ASP A 205 -18.26 12.83 3.32
C ASP A 205 -18.29 11.31 3.04
N ILE A 206 -19.48 10.76 2.85
CA ILE A 206 -19.75 9.35 2.55
C ILE A 206 -20.25 9.13 1.11
N SER A 207 -20.04 10.13 0.25
CA SER A 207 -20.36 10.07 -1.17
C SER A 207 -19.53 9.03 -1.91
N ASP A 208 -20.06 8.56 -3.05
CA ASP A 208 -19.35 7.59 -3.90
C ASP A 208 -18.00 8.15 -4.37
N GLY A 209 -17.93 9.46 -4.63
CA GLY A 209 -16.69 10.14 -4.98
C GLY A 209 -15.68 10.18 -3.82
N ALA A 210 -16.13 10.40 -2.58
CA ALA A 210 -15.25 10.38 -1.41
C ALA A 210 -14.70 8.98 -1.13
N ILE A 211 -15.55 7.94 -1.24
CA ILE A 211 -15.15 6.55 -1.09
C ILE A 211 -14.13 6.17 -2.17
N ALA A 212 -14.39 6.48 -3.45
CA ALA A 212 -13.48 6.18 -4.55
C ALA A 212 -12.11 6.86 -4.39
N ARG A 213 -12.07 8.10 -3.88
CA ARG A 213 -10.81 8.79 -3.57
C ARG A 213 -10.05 8.13 -2.43
N LEU A 214 -10.73 7.74 -1.35
CA LEU A 214 -10.13 6.99 -0.24
C LEU A 214 -9.58 5.63 -0.71
N GLU A 215 -10.30 4.94 -1.59
CA GLU A 215 -9.85 3.68 -2.19
C GLU A 215 -8.60 3.88 -3.06
N SER A 216 -8.58 4.92 -3.90
CA SER A 216 -7.41 5.26 -4.71
C SER A 216 -6.19 5.59 -3.86
N GLU A 217 -6.35 6.35 -2.78
CA GLU A 217 -5.26 6.70 -1.88
C GLU A 217 -4.79 5.49 -1.06
N ALA A 218 -5.71 4.62 -0.66
CA ALA A 218 -5.38 3.36 -0.01
C ALA A 218 -4.56 2.44 -0.91
N GLU A 219 -4.91 2.34 -2.20
CA GLU A 219 -4.13 1.57 -3.16
C GLU A 219 -2.75 2.19 -3.40
N ARG A 220 -2.66 3.51 -3.53
CA ARG A 220 -1.37 4.23 -3.65
C ARG A 220 -0.43 3.90 -2.49
N LEU A 221 -0.94 3.89 -1.26
CA LEU A 221 -0.14 3.52 -0.08
C LEU A 221 0.22 2.02 -0.07
N ARG A 222 -0.66 1.12 -0.54
CA ARG A 222 -0.33 -0.30 -0.69
C ARG A 222 0.78 -0.53 -1.72
N GLU A 223 0.71 0.14 -2.87
CA GLU A 223 1.78 0.10 -3.87
C GLU A 223 3.10 0.62 -3.32
N ALA A 224 3.08 1.75 -2.60
CA ALA A 224 4.26 2.27 -1.93
C ALA A 224 4.82 1.29 -0.88
N LYS A 225 3.94 0.63 -0.12
CA LYS A 225 4.29 -0.41 0.85
C LYS A 225 4.99 -1.59 0.18
N ARG A 226 4.39 -2.16 -0.88
CA ARG A 226 4.99 -3.25 -1.66
C ARG A 226 6.34 -2.87 -2.25
N GLY A 227 6.44 -1.68 -2.85
CA GLY A 227 7.69 -1.21 -3.45
C GLY A 227 8.83 -1.05 -2.42
N ARG A 228 8.53 -0.45 -1.26
CA ARG A 228 9.51 -0.31 -0.17
C ARG A 228 9.88 -1.64 0.48
N MET A 229 8.92 -2.54 0.62
CA MET A 229 9.14 -3.89 1.13
C MET A 229 10.07 -4.69 0.22
N GLN A 230 9.82 -4.70 -1.10
CA GLN A 230 10.69 -5.40 -2.06
C GLN A 230 12.12 -4.85 -1.99
N ARG A 231 12.27 -3.52 -2.01
CA ARG A 231 13.59 -2.88 -1.87
C ARG A 231 14.30 -3.29 -0.59
N LEU A 232 13.59 -3.30 0.54
CA LEU A 232 14.17 -3.75 1.82
C LEU A 232 14.61 -5.22 1.74
N GLN A 233 13.78 -6.10 1.18
CA GLN A 233 14.14 -7.52 1.01
C GLN A 233 15.39 -7.70 0.16
N ASP A 234 15.47 -7.02 -0.99
CA ASP A 234 16.63 -7.07 -1.88
C ASP A 234 17.92 -6.62 -1.15
N LEU A 235 17.83 -5.54 -0.38
CA LEU A 235 18.95 -5.03 0.42
C LEU A 235 19.38 -6.00 1.52
N VAL A 236 18.41 -6.61 2.21
CA VAL A 236 18.71 -7.57 3.26
C VAL A 236 19.34 -8.83 2.68
N VAL A 237 18.89 -9.30 1.51
CA VAL A 237 19.54 -10.42 0.79
C VAL A 237 21.00 -10.06 0.48
N ALA A 238 21.25 -8.89 -0.11
CA ALA A 238 22.61 -8.42 -0.39
C ALA A 238 23.47 -8.31 0.89
N MET A 239 22.89 -7.82 1.98
CA MET A 239 23.56 -7.72 3.28
C MET A 239 23.93 -9.10 3.84
N LEU A 240 23.02 -10.08 3.77
CA LEU A 240 23.25 -11.46 4.21
C LEU A 240 24.35 -12.15 3.38
N GLU A 241 24.34 -11.96 2.06
CA GLU A 241 25.40 -12.45 1.17
C GLU A 241 26.76 -11.83 1.53
N LEU A 242 26.81 -10.53 1.80
CA LEU A 242 28.03 -9.84 2.23
C LEU A 242 28.51 -10.32 3.60
N TRP A 243 27.62 -10.54 4.56
CA TRP A 243 28.00 -11.12 5.86
C TRP A 243 28.58 -12.53 5.72
N SER A 244 27.97 -13.38 4.87
CA SER A 244 28.49 -14.72 4.59
C SER A 244 29.83 -14.68 3.87
N LEU A 245 30.05 -13.72 2.97
CA LEU A 245 31.30 -13.58 2.23
C LEU A 245 32.45 -13.03 3.10
N MET A 246 32.12 -12.16 4.05
CA MET A 246 33.10 -11.42 4.86
C MET A 246 33.33 -12.03 6.24
N ASP A 247 32.66 -13.14 6.56
CA ASP A 247 32.63 -13.77 7.88
C ASP A 247 32.35 -12.73 8.99
N THR A 248 31.31 -11.91 8.79
CA THR A 248 30.97 -10.81 9.71
C THR A 248 30.58 -11.37 11.08
N PRO A 249 31.13 -10.85 12.20
CA PRO A 249 30.87 -11.37 13.53
C PRO A 249 29.41 -11.16 13.98
N GLN A 250 28.91 -12.05 14.86
CA GLN A 250 27.50 -12.08 15.26
C GLN A 250 27.07 -10.81 16.02
N GLU A 251 28.00 -10.14 16.72
CA GLU A 251 27.73 -8.88 17.41
C GLU A 251 27.31 -7.78 16.42
N GLU A 252 27.99 -7.69 15.27
CA GLU A 252 27.64 -6.75 14.20
C GLU A 252 26.31 -7.12 13.53
N GLN A 253 26.05 -8.43 13.35
CA GLN A 253 24.79 -8.91 12.76
C GLN A 253 23.57 -8.66 13.66
N SER A 254 23.76 -8.72 14.99
CA SER A 254 22.67 -8.63 15.98
C SER A 254 21.82 -7.37 15.84
N ARG A 255 22.45 -6.25 15.44
CA ARG A 255 21.78 -4.95 15.23
C ARG A 255 20.71 -5.01 14.13
N PHE A 256 20.90 -5.88 13.14
CA PHE A 256 20.03 -5.98 11.96
C PHE A 256 19.19 -7.26 11.93
N GLN A 257 19.25 -8.11 12.97
CA GLN A 257 18.49 -9.37 13.03
C GLN A 257 16.97 -9.16 12.91
N GLY A 258 16.41 -8.11 13.54
CA GLY A 258 14.98 -7.81 13.43
C GLY A 258 14.54 -7.53 11.99
N VAL A 259 15.40 -6.88 11.21
CA VAL A 259 15.15 -6.60 9.79
C VAL A 259 15.48 -7.82 8.92
N ALA A 260 16.48 -8.62 9.31
CA ALA A 260 16.87 -9.85 8.63
C ALA A 260 15.73 -10.88 8.56
N CYS A 261 14.93 -10.97 9.63
CA CYS A 261 13.75 -11.84 9.67
C CYS A 261 12.68 -11.46 8.62
N ASN A 262 12.69 -10.23 8.10
CA ASN A 262 11.69 -9.74 7.15
C ASN A 262 11.94 -10.16 5.69
N VAL A 263 13.05 -10.86 5.40
CA VAL A 263 13.38 -11.35 4.05
C VAL A 263 12.27 -12.21 3.45
N ALA A 264 11.63 -13.04 4.26
CA ALA A 264 10.55 -13.93 3.82
C ALA A 264 9.17 -13.45 4.30
N ALA A 265 9.08 -12.28 4.93
CA ALA A 265 7.82 -11.78 5.46
C ALA A 265 6.84 -11.46 4.32
N SER A 266 5.54 -11.64 4.57
CA SER A 266 4.48 -11.22 3.66
C SER A 266 4.04 -9.77 3.92
N GLU A 267 3.28 -9.16 3.00
CA GLU A 267 2.82 -7.76 3.13
C GLU A 267 2.04 -7.54 4.43
N ASP A 268 1.26 -8.54 4.85
CA ASP A 268 0.41 -8.48 6.04
C ASP A 268 1.18 -8.69 7.35
N GLU A 269 2.38 -9.28 7.29
CA GLU A 269 3.22 -9.53 8.47
C GLU A 269 3.98 -8.28 8.91
N ILE A 270 4.31 -7.38 7.98
CA ILE A 270 4.97 -6.11 8.28
C ILE A 270 3.93 -5.10 8.78
N THR A 271 3.77 -5.09 10.10
CA THR A 271 2.82 -4.23 10.84
C THR A 271 3.50 -3.23 11.76
N GLU A 272 4.81 -3.37 11.99
CA GLU A 272 5.56 -2.51 12.90
C GLU A 272 5.63 -1.06 12.38
N PRO A 273 5.33 -0.07 13.24
CA PRO A 273 5.42 1.34 12.87
C PRO A 273 6.83 1.72 12.42
N GLY A 274 6.94 2.36 11.25
CA GLY A 274 8.21 2.83 10.70
C GLY A 274 9.13 1.74 10.14
N ALA A 275 8.71 0.47 10.11
CA ALA A 275 9.52 -0.62 9.58
C ALA A 275 9.88 -0.44 8.10
N LEU A 276 9.01 0.20 7.32
CA LEU A 276 9.24 0.57 5.91
C LEU A 276 9.40 2.09 5.73
N SER A 277 9.85 2.78 6.79
CA SER A 277 10.21 4.19 6.68
C SER A 277 11.43 4.39 5.80
N ALA A 278 11.55 5.58 5.20
CA ALA A 278 12.75 5.94 4.44
C ALA A 278 14.03 5.88 5.31
N GLY A 279 13.91 6.18 6.60
CA GLY A 279 15.01 6.06 7.55
C GLY A 279 15.43 4.60 7.76
N ALA A 280 14.49 3.70 8.05
CA ALA A 280 14.78 2.28 8.27
C ALA A 280 15.44 1.62 7.04
N ILE A 281 14.92 1.89 5.84
CA ILE A 281 15.53 1.41 4.59
C ILE A 281 16.92 2.01 4.41
N GLY A 282 17.07 3.32 4.63
CA GLY A 282 18.36 4.01 4.54
C GLY A 282 19.43 3.48 5.50
N GLU A 283 19.06 2.99 6.68
CA GLU A 283 20.00 2.35 7.60
C GLU A 283 20.56 1.03 7.04
N VAL A 284 19.71 0.20 6.42
CA VAL A 284 20.15 -1.05 5.77
C VAL A 284 20.99 -0.75 4.53
N GLU A 285 20.60 0.23 3.73
CA GLU A 285 21.38 0.68 2.57
C GLU A 285 22.78 1.15 2.97
N ALA A 286 22.86 1.98 4.02
CA ALA A 286 24.13 2.46 4.54
C ALA A 286 25.02 1.31 5.01
N GLU A 287 24.44 0.26 5.61
CA GLU A 287 25.17 -0.92 6.03
C GLU A 287 25.68 -1.75 4.83
N VAL A 288 24.85 -1.97 3.81
CA VAL A 288 25.28 -2.63 2.56
C VAL A 288 26.45 -1.87 1.94
N VAL A 289 26.34 -0.55 1.78
CA VAL A 289 27.42 0.30 1.24
C VAL A 289 28.68 0.23 2.09
N ARG A 290 28.55 0.21 3.42
CA ARG A 290 29.69 0.05 4.35
C ARG A 290 30.38 -1.29 4.13
N LEU A 291 29.62 -2.39 4.00
CA LEU A 291 30.12 -3.74 3.79
C LEU A 291 30.78 -3.90 2.41
N GLU A 292 30.19 -3.35 1.36
CA GLU A 292 30.79 -3.31 0.01
C GLU A 292 32.12 -2.55 0.01
N GLY A 293 32.17 -1.40 0.68
CA GLY A 293 33.40 -0.64 0.87
C GLY A 293 34.46 -1.43 1.66
N LEU A 294 34.05 -2.19 2.68
CA LEU A 294 34.95 -3.06 3.45
C LEU A 294 35.49 -4.22 2.61
N LYS A 295 34.64 -4.88 1.82
CA LYS A 295 35.02 -5.91 0.84
C LYS A 295 36.07 -5.37 -0.14
N GLY A 296 35.84 -4.17 -0.68
CA GLY A 296 36.78 -3.50 -1.57
C GLY A 296 38.15 -3.25 -0.92
N ARG A 297 38.18 -2.79 0.34
CA ARG A 297 39.43 -2.59 1.10
C ARG A 297 40.17 -3.91 1.37
N ARG A 298 39.47 -4.96 1.82
CA ARG A 298 40.09 -6.28 2.04
C ARG A 298 40.68 -6.85 0.76
N MET A 299 39.99 -6.70 -0.38
CA MET A 299 40.49 -7.13 -1.69
C MET A 299 41.78 -6.40 -2.06
N LYS A 300 41.85 -5.08 -1.84
CA LYS A 300 43.06 -4.28 -2.07
C LYS A 300 44.23 -4.75 -1.21
N ASP A 301 43.98 -5.01 0.08
CA ASP A 301 45.00 -5.52 1.00
C ASP A 301 45.50 -6.91 0.59
N LEU A 302 44.60 -7.79 0.13
CA LEU A 302 44.96 -9.12 -0.37
C LEU A 302 45.87 -9.02 -1.61
N LEU A 303 45.50 -8.18 -2.57
CA LEU A 303 46.31 -7.93 -3.77
C LEU A 303 47.70 -7.39 -3.40
N ALA A 304 47.78 -6.44 -2.47
CA ALA A 304 49.05 -5.91 -1.98
C ALA A 304 49.92 -6.99 -1.31
N ARG A 305 49.32 -7.87 -0.51
CA ARG A 305 50.01 -9.02 0.11
C ARG A 305 50.54 -9.99 -0.96
N LYS A 306 49.73 -10.35 -1.96
CA LYS A 306 50.14 -11.22 -3.07
C LYS A 306 51.28 -10.62 -3.91
N ARG A 307 51.23 -9.32 -4.20
CA ARG A 307 52.34 -8.60 -4.83
C ARG A 307 53.61 -8.61 -3.97
N GLY A 308 53.47 -8.47 -2.65
CA GLY A 308 54.59 -8.62 -1.70
C GLY A 308 55.20 -10.02 -1.74
N GLU A 309 54.35 -11.05 -1.67
CA GLU A 309 54.75 -12.46 -1.74
C GLU A 309 55.52 -12.77 -3.03
N LEU A 310 55.01 -12.31 -4.18
CA LEU A 310 55.67 -12.47 -5.48
C LEU A 310 57.07 -11.85 -5.49
N ARG A 311 57.22 -10.63 -4.97
CA ARG A 311 58.52 -9.94 -4.86
C ARG A 311 59.50 -10.70 -3.97
N GLU A 312 59.03 -11.22 -2.83
CA GLU A 312 59.86 -12.02 -1.93
C GLU A 312 60.33 -13.33 -2.56
N ILE A 313 59.45 -14.05 -3.27
CA ILE A 313 59.80 -15.28 -4.00
C ILE A 313 60.85 -14.99 -5.06
N ARG A 314 60.65 -13.94 -5.86
CA ARG A 314 61.61 -13.53 -6.90
C ARG A 314 62.98 -13.17 -6.32
N LEU A 315 63.00 -12.47 -5.19
CA LEU A 315 64.24 -12.13 -4.48
C LEU A 315 64.98 -13.40 -4.02
N ARG A 316 64.28 -14.37 -3.42
CA ARG A 316 64.87 -15.66 -3.01
C ARG A 316 65.37 -16.48 -4.20
N ALA A 317 64.63 -16.48 -5.30
CA ALA A 317 65.04 -17.11 -6.56
C ALA A 317 66.22 -16.38 -7.26
N ARG A 318 66.65 -15.22 -6.72
CA ARG A 318 67.65 -14.31 -7.30
C ARG A 318 67.38 -13.98 -8.77
N ILE A 319 66.10 -13.88 -9.14
CA ILE A 319 65.65 -13.42 -10.45
C ILE A 319 65.66 -11.89 -10.37
N VAL A 320 66.77 -11.26 -10.77
CA VAL A 320 66.82 -9.81 -10.98
C VAL A 320 66.93 -9.59 -12.48
N SER A 321 65.79 -9.37 -13.12
CA SER A 321 65.77 -8.87 -14.49
C SER A 321 65.19 -7.46 -14.47
N ALA A 322 65.93 -6.49 -15.00
CA ALA A 322 65.53 -5.08 -15.08
C ALA A 322 64.25 -4.88 -15.91
N GLN A 323 63.84 -5.87 -16.71
CA GLN A 323 62.60 -5.88 -17.48
C GLN A 323 61.37 -6.27 -16.64
N GLN A 324 61.55 -6.98 -15.52
CA GLN A 324 60.43 -7.40 -14.66
C GLN A 324 60.09 -6.36 -13.57
N GLU A 325 60.99 -5.45 -13.21
CA GLU A 325 60.68 -4.32 -12.33
C GLU A 325 59.75 -3.30 -13.02
N GLU A 326 59.84 -3.15 -14.34
CA GLU A 326 58.90 -2.34 -15.13
C GLU A 326 57.53 -3.02 -15.31
N GLU A 327 57.45 -4.35 -15.44
CA GLU A 327 56.16 -5.08 -15.43
C GLU A 327 55.49 -5.11 -14.04
N ASP A 328 56.26 -5.10 -12.95
CA ASP A 328 55.72 -5.08 -11.57
C ASP A 328 55.28 -3.67 -11.16
N GLY A 329 55.89 -2.63 -11.74
CA GLY A 329 55.56 -1.22 -11.51
C GLY A 329 54.62 -0.58 -12.54
N GLY A 330 54.54 -1.13 -13.75
CA GLY A 330 53.97 -0.44 -14.91
C GLY A 330 52.60 -0.91 -15.41
N GLU A 331 52.15 -2.14 -15.15
CA GLU A 331 51.00 -2.69 -15.88
C GLU A 331 49.71 -2.95 -15.09
N GLU A 332 49.66 -2.65 -13.80
CA GLU A 332 48.37 -2.67 -13.09
C GLU A 332 48.43 -1.75 -11.85
N VAL A 333 48.66 -0.48 -12.12
CA VAL A 333 48.03 0.55 -11.29
C VAL A 333 46.53 0.38 -11.52
N VAL A 334 45.93 -0.56 -10.78
CA VAL A 334 44.51 -0.45 -10.45
C VAL A 334 44.39 0.96 -9.91
N SER A 335 43.73 1.84 -10.67
CA SER A 335 43.52 3.21 -10.26
C SER A 335 43.12 3.20 -8.79
N ASP A 336 43.82 3.98 -7.97
CA ASP A 336 43.52 4.11 -6.54
C ASP A 336 42.09 4.61 -6.30
N ASP A 337 41.47 5.14 -7.35
CA ASP A 337 40.07 5.46 -7.43
C ASP A 337 39.24 4.18 -7.24
N GLY A 338 38.42 4.16 -6.18
CA GLY A 338 37.67 2.99 -5.70
C GLY A 338 36.65 2.38 -6.68
N CYS A 339 36.71 2.75 -7.96
CA CYS A 339 35.82 2.40 -9.07
C CYS A 339 36.29 1.19 -9.91
N ALA A 340 37.48 0.63 -9.65
CA ALA A 340 37.88 -0.62 -10.32
C ALA A 340 36.89 -1.74 -9.95
N ASP A 341 36.19 -2.27 -10.97
CA ASP A 341 35.11 -3.24 -10.86
C ASP A 341 35.57 -4.49 -10.09
N ALA A 342 34.69 -5.10 -9.31
CA ALA A 342 35.01 -6.27 -8.51
C ALA A 342 35.52 -7.44 -9.39
N ALA A 343 35.06 -7.51 -10.63
CA ALA A 343 35.52 -8.48 -11.62
C ALA A 343 36.99 -8.24 -12.04
N GLU A 344 37.39 -6.97 -12.26
CA GLU A 344 38.76 -6.61 -12.62
C GLU A 344 39.72 -7.04 -11.50
N ARG A 345 39.41 -6.69 -10.25
CA ARG A 345 40.26 -7.09 -9.10
C ARG A 345 40.40 -8.60 -8.94
N SER A 346 39.35 -9.36 -9.30
CA SER A 346 39.38 -10.83 -9.27
C SER A 346 40.29 -11.40 -10.35
N LEU A 347 40.25 -10.85 -11.57
CA LEU A 347 41.16 -11.23 -12.66
C LEU A 347 42.62 -10.90 -12.33
N VAL A 348 42.87 -9.74 -11.71
CA VAL A 348 44.20 -9.36 -11.22
C VAL A 348 44.71 -10.37 -10.20
N LEU A 349 43.86 -10.79 -9.26
CA LEU A 349 44.22 -11.77 -8.24
C LEU A 349 44.60 -13.12 -8.87
N GLU A 350 43.81 -13.61 -9.82
CA GLU A 350 44.08 -14.86 -10.54
C GLU A 350 45.41 -14.80 -11.29
N ARG A 351 45.68 -13.68 -11.99
CA ARG A 351 46.96 -13.45 -12.68
C ARG A 351 48.14 -13.40 -11.70
N LEU A 352 47.98 -12.76 -10.55
CA LEU A 352 49.02 -12.73 -9.51
C LEU A 352 49.28 -14.13 -8.94
N ASP A 353 48.25 -14.93 -8.69
CA ASP A 353 48.39 -16.30 -8.20
C ASP A 353 49.11 -17.20 -9.22
N ALA A 354 48.84 -17.04 -10.52
CA ALA A 354 49.58 -17.70 -11.59
C ALA A 354 51.06 -17.30 -11.59
N ARG A 355 51.37 -15.99 -11.55
CA ARG A 355 52.76 -15.48 -11.49
C ARG A 355 53.50 -15.93 -10.22
N ILE A 356 52.81 -16.01 -9.08
CA ILE A 356 53.37 -16.54 -7.83
C ILE A 356 53.73 -18.01 -8.00
N SER A 357 52.86 -18.80 -8.62
CA SER A 357 53.09 -20.22 -8.87
C SER A 357 54.31 -20.43 -9.79
N GLU A 358 54.38 -19.69 -10.90
CA GLU A 358 55.55 -19.70 -11.79
C GLU A 358 56.85 -19.30 -11.07
N ALA A 359 56.80 -18.25 -10.25
CA ALA A 359 57.96 -17.79 -9.49
C ALA A 359 58.41 -18.83 -8.44
N ARG A 360 57.47 -19.56 -7.81
CA ARG A 360 57.78 -20.66 -6.88
C ARG A 360 58.43 -21.83 -7.59
N ASP A 361 57.96 -22.19 -8.78
CA ASP A 361 58.57 -23.24 -9.60
C ASP A 361 59.99 -22.86 -10.03
N GLU A 362 60.21 -21.60 -10.35
CA GLU A 362 61.53 -21.08 -10.68
C GLU A 362 62.45 -21.06 -9.45
N GLU A 363 61.98 -20.59 -8.29
CA GLU A 363 62.69 -20.65 -6.99
C GLU A 363 63.14 -22.09 -6.69
N PHE A 364 62.22 -23.04 -6.80
CA PHE A 364 62.48 -24.46 -6.54
C PHE A 364 63.54 -25.01 -7.50
N SER A 365 63.44 -24.68 -8.79
CA SER A 365 64.38 -25.17 -9.80
C SER A 365 65.81 -24.64 -9.59
N ARG A 366 65.94 -23.39 -9.16
CA ARG A 366 67.24 -22.73 -8.95
C ARG A 366 67.87 -23.08 -7.61
N LYS A 367 67.07 -23.56 -6.64
CA LYS A 367 67.50 -23.83 -5.26
C LYS A 367 68.82 -24.60 -5.18
N GLU A 368 68.92 -25.74 -5.85
CA GLU A 368 70.11 -26.58 -5.82
C GLU A 368 71.38 -25.91 -6.38
N VAL A 369 71.21 -25.06 -7.39
CA VAL A 369 72.30 -24.28 -7.98
C VAL A 369 72.68 -23.17 -7.00
N LEU A 370 71.72 -22.38 -6.51
CA LEU A 370 71.93 -21.28 -5.58
C LEU A 370 72.61 -21.72 -4.28
N GLU A 371 72.20 -22.85 -3.69
CA GLU A 371 72.86 -23.41 -2.50
C GLU A 371 74.32 -23.79 -2.77
N ARG A 372 74.62 -24.38 -3.94
CA ARG A 372 76.02 -24.69 -4.32
C ARG A 372 76.82 -23.41 -4.54
N MET A 373 76.22 -22.38 -5.13
CA MET A 373 76.85 -21.07 -5.28
C MET A 373 77.12 -20.40 -3.94
N GLU A 374 76.24 -20.51 -2.96
CA GLU A 374 76.45 -19.97 -1.61
C GLU A 374 77.59 -20.68 -0.89
N ARG A 375 77.63 -22.02 -0.96
CA ARG A 375 78.77 -22.80 -0.43
C ARG A 375 80.09 -22.40 -1.08
N TRP A 376 80.07 -22.17 -2.40
CA TRP A 376 81.23 -21.69 -3.15
C TRP A 376 81.66 -20.28 -2.72
N GLN A 377 80.71 -19.35 -2.59
CA GLN A 377 80.96 -17.99 -2.14
C GLN A 377 81.58 -17.96 -0.73
N ALA A 378 81.05 -18.76 0.20
CA ALA A 378 81.61 -18.88 1.54
C ALA A 378 83.04 -19.46 1.53
N ALA A 379 83.36 -20.34 0.57
CA ALA A 379 84.72 -20.84 0.40
C ALA A 379 85.69 -19.78 -0.14
N LEU A 380 85.24 -18.95 -1.08
CA LEU A 380 86.01 -17.79 -1.57
C LEU A 380 86.28 -16.76 -0.46
N GLU A 381 85.29 -16.47 0.37
CA GLU A 381 85.47 -15.59 1.53
C GLU A 381 86.50 -16.17 2.50
N GLU A 382 86.45 -17.47 2.76
CA GLU A 382 87.42 -18.12 3.66
C GLU A 382 88.82 -18.24 3.05
N GLU A 383 88.94 -18.36 1.73
CA GLU A 383 90.20 -18.23 0.99
C GLU A 383 90.79 -16.83 1.18
N SER A 384 90.00 -15.78 0.94
CA SER A 384 90.45 -14.39 1.08
C SER A 384 90.92 -14.09 2.51
N TRP A 385 90.19 -14.61 3.51
CA TRP A 385 90.59 -14.53 4.92
C TRP A 385 91.90 -15.27 5.19
N LEU A 386 92.08 -16.47 4.63
CA LEU A 386 93.30 -17.26 4.77
C LEU A 386 94.50 -16.56 4.10
N GLU A 387 94.31 -15.92 2.95
CA GLU A 387 95.35 -15.10 2.30
C GLU A 387 95.77 -13.93 3.18
N GLU A 388 94.81 -13.18 3.72
CA GLU A 388 95.08 -12.07 4.64
C GLU A 388 95.82 -12.57 5.89
N TYR A 389 95.38 -13.69 6.45
CA TYR A 389 96.07 -14.36 7.56
C TYR A 389 97.51 -14.76 7.21
N ASN A 390 97.74 -15.30 6.01
CA ASN A 390 99.07 -15.70 5.55
C ASN A 390 99.99 -14.49 5.31
N ARG A 391 99.46 -13.34 4.90
CA ARG A 391 100.21 -12.08 4.72
C ARG A 391 100.61 -11.43 6.05
N ASN A 392 99.91 -11.75 7.15
CA ASN A 392 100.19 -11.16 8.45
C ASN A 392 101.51 -11.67 9.06
N LYS A 393 102.51 -10.78 9.19
CA LYS A 393 103.85 -11.11 9.72
C LYS A 393 103.83 -11.52 11.20
N ASN A 394 102.81 -11.10 11.96
CA ASN A 394 102.64 -11.40 13.39
C ASN A 394 101.79 -12.65 13.67
N ARG A 395 101.56 -13.50 12.67
CA ARG A 395 100.66 -14.68 12.73
C ARG A 395 100.96 -15.71 13.83
N TYR A 396 102.15 -15.69 14.42
CA TYR A 396 102.59 -16.62 15.46
C TYR A 396 102.80 -15.97 16.85
N ASN A 397 102.34 -14.73 17.07
CA ASN A 397 102.48 -14.09 18.38
C ASN A 397 101.75 -14.87 19.49
N VAL A 398 102.43 -15.11 20.61
CA VAL A 398 101.97 -15.98 21.71
C VAL A 398 100.85 -15.30 22.51
N GLY A 399 99.60 -15.59 22.17
CA GLY A 399 98.41 -15.11 22.88
C GLY A 399 97.37 -16.21 23.11
N LYS A 400 96.51 -16.04 24.14
CA LYS A 400 95.38 -16.94 24.39
C LYS A 400 94.43 -16.92 23.16
N GLY A 401 94.20 -18.08 22.54
CA GLY A 401 93.32 -18.24 21.37
C GLY A 401 94.03 -18.60 20.06
N MET A 402 95.36 -18.59 19.99
CA MET A 402 96.14 -18.92 18.79
C MET A 402 95.78 -20.27 18.16
N HIS A 403 95.64 -21.31 18.99
CA HIS A 403 95.31 -22.66 18.52
C HIS A 403 93.94 -22.75 17.82
N LEU A 404 92.98 -21.89 18.17
CA LEU A 404 91.68 -21.81 17.47
C LEU A 404 91.84 -21.18 16.08
N VAL A 405 92.65 -20.12 15.97
CA VAL A 405 92.95 -19.46 14.69
C VAL A 405 93.75 -20.37 13.76
N LEU A 406 94.75 -21.10 14.30
CA LEU A 406 95.48 -22.12 13.55
C LEU A 406 94.56 -23.24 13.08
N LYS A 407 93.67 -23.74 13.94
CA LYS A 407 92.66 -24.74 13.54
C LYS A 407 91.71 -24.22 12.46
N ARG A 408 91.31 -22.94 12.51
CA ARG A 408 90.53 -22.30 11.44
C ARG A 408 91.34 -22.22 10.15
N ALA A 409 92.60 -21.82 10.21
CA ALA A 409 93.48 -21.75 9.05
C ALA A 409 93.74 -23.13 8.42
N GLU A 410 93.89 -24.19 9.23
CA GLU A 410 93.97 -25.57 8.73
C GLU A 410 92.67 -25.99 8.03
N LYS A 411 91.50 -25.73 8.65
CA LYS A 411 90.20 -25.99 8.03
C LYS A 411 90.03 -25.20 6.72
N ALA A 412 90.39 -23.92 6.71
CA ALA A 412 90.36 -23.07 5.52
C ALA A 412 91.26 -23.64 4.41
N ARG A 413 92.49 -24.08 4.72
CA ARG A 413 93.36 -24.74 3.73
C ARG A 413 92.73 -25.99 3.14
N THR A 414 92.09 -26.83 3.97
CA THR A 414 91.39 -28.01 3.46
C THR A 414 90.18 -27.66 2.60
N LEU A 415 89.51 -26.53 2.89
CA LEU A 415 88.40 -26.02 2.09
C LEU A 415 88.89 -25.46 0.75
N VAL A 416 89.97 -24.67 0.76
CA VAL A 416 90.63 -24.12 -0.44
C VAL A 416 91.10 -25.25 -1.37
N ASN A 417 91.70 -26.31 -0.83
CA ASN A 417 92.08 -27.48 -1.63
C ASN A 417 90.89 -28.18 -2.30
N LYS A 418 89.68 -28.06 -1.72
CA LYS A 418 88.45 -28.63 -2.28
C LYS A 418 87.74 -27.68 -3.26
N MET A 419 88.20 -26.44 -3.39
CA MET A 419 87.57 -25.44 -4.23
C MET A 419 87.46 -25.86 -5.70
N PRO A 420 88.52 -26.37 -6.37
CA PRO A 420 88.40 -26.80 -7.78
C PRO A 420 87.26 -27.81 -8.00
N ALA A 421 87.12 -28.80 -7.13
CA ALA A 421 86.04 -29.78 -7.22
C ALA A 421 84.64 -29.18 -6.98
N MET A 422 84.52 -28.20 -6.08
CA MET A 422 83.27 -27.46 -5.86
C MET A 422 82.89 -26.60 -7.08
N ALA A 423 83.86 -25.97 -7.74
CA ALA A 423 83.68 -25.20 -8.96
C ALA A 423 83.20 -26.08 -10.13
N GLU A 424 83.83 -27.24 -10.33
CA GLU A 424 83.42 -28.22 -11.34
C GLU A 424 82.00 -28.73 -11.09
N ALA A 425 81.69 -29.13 -9.85
CA ALA A 425 80.35 -29.59 -9.47
C ALA A 425 79.28 -28.51 -9.64
N LEU A 426 79.59 -27.25 -9.34
CA LEU A 426 78.71 -26.11 -9.58
C LEU A 426 78.49 -25.91 -11.09
N THR A 427 79.55 -25.91 -11.89
CA THR A 427 79.47 -25.75 -13.35
C THR A 427 78.62 -26.85 -13.98
N ALA A 428 78.85 -28.10 -13.60
CA ALA A 428 78.07 -29.23 -14.09
C ALA A 428 76.58 -29.09 -13.74
N LYS A 429 76.26 -28.66 -12.52
CA LYS A 429 74.85 -28.46 -12.11
C LYS A 429 74.19 -27.30 -12.85
N VAL A 430 74.92 -26.20 -13.11
CA VAL A 430 74.39 -25.08 -13.90
C VAL A 430 74.13 -25.52 -15.34
N VAL A 431 75.06 -26.22 -15.98
CA VAL A 431 74.87 -26.72 -17.35
C VAL A 431 73.69 -27.70 -17.44
N ALA A 432 73.53 -28.58 -16.45
CA ALA A 432 72.36 -29.46 -16.38
C ALA A 432 71.06 -28.67 -16.27
N TRP A 433 71.02 -27.66 -15.39
CA TRP A 433 69.86 -26.78 -15.25
C TRP A 433 69.56 -25.99 -16.54
N GLU A 434 70.58 -25.43 -17.21
CA GLU A 434 70.44 -24.70 -18.48
C GLU A 434 69.86 -25.60 -19.58
N LYS A 435 70.26 -26.89 -19.61
CA LYS A 435 69.76 -27.87 -20.56
C LYS A 435 68.30 -28.25 -20.27
N ASP A 436 67.93 -28.43 -19.01
CA ASP A 436 66.58 -28.82 -18.60
C ASP A 436 65.57 -27.68 -18.82
N ARG A 437 66.00 -26.42 -18.60
CA ARG A 437 65.15 -25.23 -18.72
C ARG A 437 65.19 -24.57 -20.10
N GLY A 438 66.14 -24.92 -20.94
CA GLY A 438 66.33 -24.31 -22.27
C GLY A 438 66.70 -22.82 -22.22
N THR A 439 67.10 -22.30 -21.06
CA THR A 439 67.44 -20.89 -20.83
C THR A 439 68.77 -20.77 -20.09
N LYS A 440 69.47 -19.64 -20.28
CA LYS A 440 70.75 -19.40 -19.62
C LYS A 440 70.53 -19.07 -18.14
N PHE A 441 71.40 -19.60 -17.27
CA PHE A 441 71.36 -19.28 -15.85
C PHE A 441 71.97 -17.89 -15.63
N LEU A 442 71.11 -16.88 -15.51
CA LEU A 442 71.53 -15.50 -15.29
C LEU A 442 71.53 -15.18 -13.78
N ARG A 443 72.72 -14.89 -13.26
CA ARG A 443 72.93 -14.16 -12.00
C ARG A 443 73.83 -12.99 -12.35
N GLY A 444 73.54 -11.78 -11.86
CA GLY A 444 74.39 -10.60 -12.08
C GLY A 444 75.88 -10.81 -11.72
N PHE A 445 76.19 -11.82 -10.89
CA PHE A 445 77.56 -12.21 -10.52
C PHE A 445 78.15 -13.42 -11.28
N TRP A 446 77.35 -14.23 -11.97
CA TRP A 446 77.83 -15.49 -12.59
C TRP A 446 78.43 -15.30 -13.98
N THR A 447 78.00 -14.27 -14.72
CA THR A 447 78.60 -13.88 -16.01
C THR A 447 80.07 -13.45 -15.86
N CYS A 448 80.44 -12.87 -14.71
CA CYS A 448 81.81 -12.49 -14.40
C CYS A 448 82.71 -13.73 -14.19
N TRP A 449 82.20 -14.75 -13.50
CA TRP A 449 82.93 -15.98 -13.16
C TRP A 449 83.21 -16.89 -14.37
N ARG A 450 82.25 -17.05 -15.29
CA ARG A 450 82.44 -17.87 -16.51
C ARG A 450 83.53 -17.30 -17.42
N SER A 451 83.77 -15.99 -17.34
CA SER A 451 84.81 -15.28 -18.10
C SER A 451 86.20 -15.37 -17.45
N THR A 452 86.30 -15.83 -16.19
CA THR A 452 87.57 -15.96 -15.47
C THR A 452 88.11 -17.41 -15.46
N ILE A 453 87.29 -18.39 -15.85
CA ILE A 453 87.64 -19.82 -15.87
C ILE A 453 87.94 -20.35 -17.28
N THR A 454 87.48 -19.67 -18.34
CA THR A 454 88.01 -19.83 -19.70
C THR A 454 89.27 -18.99 -19.86
#